data_AF-A0A0Q6YW81-F1
#
_entry.id   AF-A0A0Q6YW81-F1
#
_cell.length_a   1.000
_cell.length_b   1.000
_cell.length_c   1.000
_cell.angle_alpha   90.00
_cell.angle_beta   90.00
_cell.angle_gamma   90.00
#
_symmetry.space_group_name_H-M   'P 1'
#
loop_
_entity.id
_entity.type
_entity.pdbx_description
1 polymer ?
#
loop_
_entity_poly.entity_id
_entity_poly.type
_entity_poly.pdbx_seq_one_letter_code
_entity_poly.pdbx_strand_id
1 'polypeptide(L)'
;MTDVQEIAWADGAELIDEVAHDEEEPFSTVVVTPPIQGWTLVVGPYFGLPYRQQTVHVTNLCRELSAQFGKAQLFFHSEQNDGEAWLIAEQGRILRRWISEHPELALGEPFGVERRLLDAYGITGKPENLDPNSDLAGDWAATWGDCWATTVAKESSIDPTTAAGTGSTGSMLVAAAPTFE
;
A
#
# COMPACT_ATOMS: atom_id res chain seq x y z
N MET A 1 1.94 -24.53 2.88
CA MET A 1 1.68 -23.48 3.89
C MET A 1 1.69 -24.18 5.23
N THR A 2 2.81 -24.16 5.96
CA THR A 2 2.98 -25.07 7.11
C THR A 2 3.56 -24.44 8.37
N ASP A 3 3.92 -23.16 8.38
CA ASP A 3 4.28 -22.46 9.63
C ASP A 3 3.49 -21.17 9.73
N VAL A 4 2.42 -21.23 10.52
CA VAL A 4 1.64 -20.07 10.94
C VAL A 4 1.77 -19.99 12.45
N GLN A 5 2.36 -18.90 12.96
CA GLN A 5 2.61 -18.72 14.39
C GLN A 5 1.80 -17.53 14.93
N GLU A 6 1.20 -17.68 16.11
CA GLU A 6 0.56 -16.56 16.80
C GLU A 6 1.59 -15.60 17.39
N ILE A 7 1.33 -14.28 17.26
CA ILE A 7 2.20 -13.22 17.76
C ILE A 7 1.38 -12.03 18.31
N ALA A 8 1.92 -11.33 19.30
CA ALA A 8 1.35 -10.08 19.80
C ALA A 8 1.59 -8.94 18.80
N TRP A 9 0.77 -7.87 18.88
CA TRP A 9 0.88 -6.73 17.96
C TRP A 9 2.29 -6.10 17.93
N ALA A 10 2.84 -5.80 19.10
CA ALA A 10 4.14 -5.15 19.23
C ALA A 10 5.26 -6.00 18.61
N ASP A 11 5.33 -7.28 19.00
CA ASP A 11 6.33 -8.23 18.49
C ASP A 11 6.21 -8.42 16.97
N GLY A 12 5.00 -8.40 16.41
CA GLY A 12 4.81 -8.49 14.96
C GLY A 12 5.28 -7.25 14.21
N ALA A 13 5.14 -6.05 14.79
CA ALA A 13 5.67 -4.82 14.20
C ALA A 13 7.20 -4.81 14.20
N GLU A 14 7.82 -5.22 15.32
CA GLU A 14 9.27 -5.37 15.43
C GLU A 14 9.80 -6.40 14.42
N LEU A 15 9.14 -7.56 14.29
CA LEU A 15 9.52 -8.59 13.31
C LEU A 15 9.49 -8.05 11.87
N ILE A 16 8.47 -7.27 11.50
CA ILE A 16 8.38 -6.72 10.14
C ILE A 16 9.49 -5.69 9.88
N ASP A 17 9.87 -4.90 10.88
CA ASP A 17 11.01 -3.98 10.78
C ASP A 17 12.34 -4.75 10.63
N GLU A 18 12.56 -5.79 11.44
CA GLU A 18 13.75 -6.65 11.33
C GLU A 18 13.85 -7.30 9.94
N VAL A 19 12.75 -7.91 9.46
CA VAL A 19 12.71 -8.55 8.14
C VAL A 19 12.97 -7.55 7.02
N ALA A 20 12.44 -6.33 7.11
CA ALA A 20 12.68 -5.30 6.08
C ALA A 20 14.16 -4.89 5.97
N HIS A 21 14.95 -5.08 7.02
CA HIS A 21 16.38 -4.78 7.07
C HIS A 21 17.28 -6.01 6.81
N ASP A 22 16.70 -7.19 6.55
CA ASP A 22 17.47 -8.39 6.19
C ASP A 22 18.00 -8.27 4.74
N GLU A 23 19.31 -8.37 4.56
CA GLU A 23 19.94 -8.23 3.23
C GLU A 23 19.72 -9.45 2.32
N GLU A 24 19.52 -10.63 2.90
CA GLU A 24 19.39 -11.89 2.16
C GLU A 24 17.93 -12.19 1.82
N GLU A 25 17.02 -11.97 2.77
CA GLU A 25 15.61 -12.32 2.63
C GLU A 25 14.62 -11.22 3.08
N PRO A 26 14.70 -10.00 2.51
CA PRO A 26 13.92 -8.83 2.97
C PRO A 26 12.40 -8.96 2.77
N PHE A 27 11.94 -10.04 2.15
CA PHE A 27 10.54 -10.25 1.77
C PHE A 27 9.99 -11.58 2.29
N SER A 28 10.72 -12.27 3.17
CA SER A 28 10.42 -13.65 3.59
C SER A 28 9.16 -13.81 4.42
N THR A 29 8.67 -12.74 5.04
CA THR A 29 7.68 -12.83 6.12
C THR A 29 6.60 -11.77 6.01
N VAL A 30 5.38 -12.16 6.36
CA VAL A 30 4.24 -11.26 6.55
C VAL A 30 3.53 -11.54 7.87
N VAL A 31 2.85 -10.52 8.38
CA VAL A 31 1.98 -10.59 9.55
C VAL A 31 0.54 -10.36 9.10
N VAL A 32 -0.37 -11.23 9.53
CA VAL A 32 -1.80 -11.18 9.21
C VAL A 32 -2.60 -10.86 10.47
N THR A 33 -3.46 -9.85 10.40
CA THR A 33 -4.33 -9.50 11.53
C THR A 33 -5.62 -10.33 11.52
N PRO A 34 -6.29 -10.48 12.68
CA PRO A 34 -7.73 -10.75 12.68
C PRO A 34 -8.50 -9.68 11.88
N PRO A 35 -9.76 -9.93 11.48
CA PRO A 35 -10.55 -8.90 10.80
C PRO A 35 -10.76 -7.66 11.67
N ILE A 36 -10.39 -6.49 11.17
CA ILE A 36 -10.58 -5.17 11.78
C ILE A 36 -11.51 -4.38 10.86
N GLN A 37 -12.70 -4.02 11.36
CA GLN A 37 -13.71 -3.28 10.59
C GLN A 37 -14.04 -3.93 9.22
N GLY A 38 -14.03 -5.27 9.16
CA GLY A 38 -14.31 -6.03 7.94
C GLY A 38 -13.11 -6.24 7.01
N TRP A 39 -11.92 -5.76 7.38
CA TRP A 39 -10.67 -5.93 6.63
C TRP A 39 -9.71 -6.86 7.36
N THR A 40 -9.07 -7.75 6.63
CA THR A 40 -7.89 -8.49 7.09
C THR A 40 -6.65 -7.77 6.57
N LEU A 41 -5.81 -7.27 7.47
CA LEU A 41 -4.56 -6.62 7.07
C LEU A 41 -3.47 -7.68 6.94
N VAL A 42 -2.66 -7.56 5.89
CA VAL A 42 -1.43 -8.31 5.72
C VAL A 42 -0.31 -7.28 5.61
N VAL A 43 0.62 -7.34 6.55
CA VAL A 43 1.66 -6.33 6.75
C VAL A 43 3.02 -6.97 6.54
N GLY A 44 3.87 -6.31 5.76
CA GLY A 44 5.24 -6.73 5.56
C GLY A 44 5.88 -6.14 4.30
N PRO A 45 7.21 -6.15 4.22
CA PRO A 45 7.97 -5.64 3.08
C PRO A 45 7.64 -6.35 1.77
N TYR A 46 7.07 -7.56 1.83
CA TYR A 46 6.59 -8.34 0.69
C TYR A 46 5.68 -7.56 -0.28
N PHE A 47 4.96 -6.55 0.21
CA PHE A 47 4.05 -5.73 -0.59
C PHE A 47 4.67 -4.41 -1.04
N GLY A 48 5.98 -4.25 -0.96
CA GLY A 48 6.68 -3.01 -1.27
C GLY A 48 6.52 -2.60 -2.74
N LEU A 49 5.49 -1.81 -3.01
CA LEU A 49 5.20 -1.25 -4.33
C LEU A 49 6.38 -0.46 -4.95
N PRO A 50 7.20 0.29 -4.18
CA PRO A 50 8.38 0.97 -4.72
C PRO A 50 9.48 0.05 -5.24
N TYR A 51 9.49 -1.24 -4.86
CA TYR A 51 10.43 -2.22 -5.43
C TYR A 51 9.98 -2.63 -6.84
N ARG A 52 10.56 -1.99 -7.85
CA ARG A 52 10.17 -2.14 -9.27
C ARG A 52 10.07 -3.61 -9.74
N GLN A 53 10.93 -4.47 -9.23
CA GLN A 53 10.94 -5.91 -9.56
C GLN A 53 9.68 -6.63 -9.06
N GLN A 54 9.08 -6.17 -7.96
CA GLN A 54 7.88 -6.74 -7.36
C GLN A 54 6.60 -6.12 -7.89
N THR A 55 6.64 -4.88 -8.38
CA THR A 55 5.45 -4.09 -8.72
C THR A 55 4.46 -4.86 -9.61
N VAL A 56 4.92 -5.62 -10.60
CA VAL A 56 4.05 -6.45 -11.47
C VAL A 56 3.38 -7.56 -10.68
N HIS A 57 4.16 -8.30 -9.89
CA HIS A 57 3.68 -9.40 -9.06
C HIS A 57 2.62 -8.94 -8.05
N VAL A 58 2.95 -7.94 -7.23
CA VAL A 58 2.02 -7.43 -6.19
C VAL A 58 0.76 -6.81 -6.81
N THR A 59 0.86 -6.27 -8.03
CA THR A 59 -0.31 -5.79 -8.76
C THR A 59 -1.23 -6.92 -9.20
N ASN A 60 -0.67 -8.02 -9.68
CA ASN A 60 -1.45 -9.20 -10.06
C ASN A 60 -2.10 -9.86 -8.83
N LEU A 61 -1.34 -10.00 -7.75
CA LEU A 61 -1.85 -10.51 -6.48
C LEU A 61 -3.03 -9.68 -5.96
N CYS A 62 -2.92 -8.35 -5.95
CA CYS A 62 -4.03 -7.47 -5.57
C CYS A 62 -5.26 -7.67 -6.46
N ARG A 63 -5.05 -7.82 -7.77
CA ARG A 63 -6.14 -8.09 -8.71
C ARG A 63 -6.85 -9.40 -8.35
N GLU A 64 -6.10 -10.47 -8.16
CA GLU A 64 -6.63 -11.80 -7.81
C GLU A 64 -7.38 -11.78 -6.49
N LEU A 65 -6.80 -11.18 -5.45
CA LEU A 65 -7.45 -11.01 -4.14
C LEU A 65 -8.75 -10.20 -4.28
N SER A 66 -8.77 -9.12 -5.08
CA SER A 66 -10.00 -8.35 -5.30
C SER A 66 -11.07 -9.14 -6.07
N ALA A 67 -10.68 -10.07 -6.94
CA ALA A 67 -11.63 -10.94 -7.64
C ALA A 67 -12.26 -11.95 -6.68
N GLN A 68 -11.49 -12.45 -5.72
CA GLN A 68 -11.93 -13.44 -4.75
C GLN A 68 -12.74 -12.83 -3.60
N PHE A 69 -12.29 -11.69 -3.06
CA PHE A 69 -12.85 -11.06 -1.85
C PHE A 69 -13.69 -9.80 -2.15
N GLY A 70 -13.87 -9.45 -3.42
CA GLY A 70 -14.59 -8.27 -3.86
C GLY A 70 -13.74 -7.00 -3.89
N LYS A 71 -12.88 -6.79 -2.89
CA LYS A 71 -11.93 -5.65 -2.83
C LYS A 71 -10.58 -6.07 -2.27
N ALA A 72 -9.52 -5.47 -2.80
CA ALA A 72 -8.16 -5.56 -2.25
C ALA A 72 -7.43 -4.24 -2.47
N GLN A 73 -6.60 -3.86 -1.50
CA GLN A 73 -5.88 -2.59 -1.49
C GLN A 73 -4.49 -2.79 -0.89
N LEU A 74 -3.47 -2.16 -1.46
CA LEU A 74 -2.10 -2.13 -0.93
C LEU A 74 -1.71 -0.67 -0.69
N PHE A 75 -0.98 -0.44 0.39
CA PHE A 75 -0.52 0.87 0.81
C PHE A 75 0.93 0.76 1.28
N PHE A 76 1.73 1.76 0.92
CA PHE A 76 3.10 1.93 1.39
C PHE A 76 3.30 3.40 1.71
N HIS A 77 3.85 3.68 2.89
CA HIS A 77 4.16 5.01 3.40
C HIS A 77 5.52 4.93 4.10
N SER A 78 6.42 5.88 3.80
CA SER A 78 7.66 6.06 4.55
C SER A 78 7.63 7.40 5.29
N GLU A 79 7.78 7.36 6.62
CA GLU A 79 7.97 8.56 7.44
C GLU A 79 9.29 9.30 7.12
N GLN A 80 10.27 8.59 6.52
CA GLN A 80 11.53 9.17 6.06
C GLN A 80 11.44 9.79 4.67
N ASN A 81 10.21 9.86 4.11
CA ASN A 81 9.93 10.40 2.79
C ASN A 81 10.58 9.61 1.64
N ASP A 82 10.80 8.30 1.84
CA ASP A 82 11.31 7.39 0.82
C ASP A 82 10.25 6.95 -0.20
N GLY A 83 8.98 7.31 0.05
CA GLY A 83 7.92 7.17 -0.93
C GLY A 83 6.52 6.97 -0.38
N GLU A 84 5.59 7.13 -1.32
CA GLU A 84 4.15 6.94 -1.19
C GLU A 84 3.69 6.04 -2.33
N ALA A 85 3.04 4.94 -1.99
CA ALA A 85 2.42 4.11 -3.00
C ALA A 85 1.09 3.55 -2.53
N TRP A 86 0.15 3.44 -3.47
CA TRP A 86 -1.10 2.75 -3.24
C TRP A 86 -1.58 2.04 -4.50
N LEU A 87 -2.33 0.98 -4.28
CA LEU A 87 -2.98 0.20 -5.31
C LEU A 87 -4.36 -0.19 -4.82
N ILE A 88 -5.40 0.17 -5.57
CA ILE A 88 -6.79 -0.16 -5.24
C ILE A 88 -7.38 -1.00 -6.36
N ALA A 89 -7.95 -2.14 -5.99
CA ALA A 89 -8.62 -3.06 -6.90
C ALA A 89 -10.01 -3.48 -6.38
N GLU A 90 -10.94 -3.65 -7.30
CA GLU A 90 -12.30 -4.09 -7.01
C GLU A 90 -12.77 -5.07 -8.09
N GLN A 91 -13.33 -6.21 -7.65
CA GLN A 91 -13.90 -7.24 -8.52
C GLN A 91 -12.97 -7.70 -9.65
N GLY A 92 -11.68 -7.87 -9.34
CA GLY A 92 -10.67 -8.31 -10.30
C GLY A 92 -10.17 -7.22 -11.25
N ARG A 93 -10.45 -5.94 -10.97
CA ARG A 93 -10.02 -4.81 -11.79
C ARG A 93 -9.19 -3.83 -10.97
N ILE A 94 -8.04 -3.42 -11.51
CA ILE A 94 -7.25 -2.33 -10.92
C ILE A 94 -7.95 -1.01 -11.22
N LEU A 95 -8.28 -0.25 -10.17
CA LEU A 95 -8.92 1.06 -10.27
C LEU A 95 -7.89 2.19 -10.35
N ARG A 96 -6.90 2.17 -9.46
CA ARG A 96 -5.76 3.10 -9.46
C ARG A 96 -4.53 2.41 -8.90
N ARG A 97 -3.38 2.68 -9.52
CA ARG A 97 -2.05 2.45 -8.94
C ARG A 97 -1.28 3.75 -9.00
N TRP A 98 -0.67 4.13 -7.90
CA TRP A 98 0.27 5.23 -7.81
C TRP A 98 1.52 4.79 -7.04
N ILE A 99 2.69 5.25 -7.49
CA ILE A 99 3.99 5.01 -6.88
C ILE A 99 4.79 6.29 -7.11
N SER A 100 5.08 7.05 -6.05
CA SER A 100 5.76 8.35 -6.18
C SER A 100 7.14 8.25 -6.83
N GLU A 101 7.86 7.15 -6.59
CA GLU A 101 9.21 6.93 -7.12
C GLU A 101 9.18 6.54 -8.60
N HIS A 102 8.05 6.01 -9.07
CA HIS A 102 7.85 5.53 -10.44
C HIS A 102 6.50 5.99 -11.01
N PRO A 103 6.25 7.31 -11.19
CA PRO A 103 4.97 7.81 -11.69
C PRO A 103 4.61 7.25 -13.08
N GLU A 104 5.59 6.86 -13.88
CA GLU A 104 5.38 6.22 -15.19
C GLU A 104 4.72 4.84 -15.09
N LEU A 105 4.73 4.22 -13.91
CA LEU A 105 4.05 2.96 -13.64
C LEU A 105 2.63 3.17 -13.10
N ALA A 106 2.12 4.40 -13.03
CA ALA A 106 0.76 4.65 -12.61
C ALA A 106 -0.26 3.96 -13.53
N LEU A 107 -1.37 3.50 -12.95
CA LEU A 107 -2.47 2.84 -13.68
C LEU A 107 -3.80 3.46 -13.29
N GLY A 108 -4.78 3.39 -14.19
CA GLY A 108 -6.13 3.87 -13.92
C GLY A 108 -6.27 5.39 -13.95
N GLU A 109 -7.43 5.88 -13.52
CA GLU A 109 -7.74 7.31 -13.42
C GLU A 109 -7.70 7.75 -11.95
N PRO A 110 -7.20 8.96 -11.63
CA PRO A 110 -7.34 9.51 -10.29
C PRO A 110 -8.80 9.53 -9.84
N PHE A 111 -9.07 9.08 -8.63
CA PHE A 111 -10.41 9.06 -8.05
C PHE A 111 -10.37 9.35 -6.55
N GLY A 112 -11.54 9.53 -5.94
CA GLY A 112 -11.65 9.74 -4.49
C GLY A 112 -10.85 10.95 -4.01
N VAL A 113 -10.03 10.74 -2.97
CA VAL A 113 -9.18 11.79 -2.39
C VAL A 113 -8.16 12.35 -3.39
N GLU A 114 -7.52 11.49 -4.20
CA GLU A 114 -6.53 11.93 -5.20
C GLU A 114 -7.17 12.92 -6.18
N ARG A 115 -8.34 12.57 -6.72
CA ARG A 115 -9.08 13.44 -7.65
C ARG A 115 -9.46 14.78 -7.00
N ARG A 116 -9.96 14.75 -5.77
CA ARG A 116 -10.35 15.96 -5.02
C ARG A 116 -9.15 16.88 -4.78
N LEU A 117 -7.99 16.32 -4.46
CA LEU A 117 -6.76 17.09 -4.21
C LEU A 117 -6.20 17.67 -5.51
N LEU A 118 -6.19 16.88 -6.59
CA LEU A 118 -5.82 17.36 -7.92
C LEU A 118 -6.74 18.51 -8.39
N ASP A 119 -8.04 18.46 -8.09
CA ASP A 119 -8.98 19.55 -8.38
C ASP A 119 -8.64 20.82 -7.62
N ALA A 120 -8.23 20.72 -6.35
CA ALA A 120 -7.80 21.86 -5.54
C ALA A 120 -6.52 22.51 -6.08
N TYR A 121 -5.65 21.72 -6.71
CA TYR A 121 -4.45 22.18 -7.43
C TYR A 121 -4.74 22.64 -8.87
N GLY A 122 -5.96 22.48 -9.38
CA GLY A 122 -6.31 22.82 -10.76
C GLY A 122 -5.76 21.84 -11.82
N ILE A 123 -5.35 20.64 -11.43
CA ILE A 123 -4.81 19.60 -12.32
C ILE A 123 -5.97 18.79 -12.90
N THR A 124 -6.47 19.09 -14.10
CA THR A 124 -7.66 18.39 -14.65
C THR A 124 -7.41 16.95 -15.12
N GLY A 125 -6.15 16.59 -15.34
CA GLY A 125 -5.75 15.28 -15.87
C GLY A 125 -5.14 14.38 -14.80
N LYS A 126 -4.28 13.47 -15.26
CA LYS A 126 -3.47 12.61 -14.39
C LYS A 126 -2.19 13.35 -13.96
N PRO A 127 -1.77 13.25 -12.70
CA PRO A 127 -0.54 13.88 -12.23
C PRO A 127 0.70 13.34 -12.97
N GLU A 128 0.73 12.05 -13.33
CA GLU A 128 1.83 11.45 -14.09
C GLU A 128 1.98 12.00 -15.53
N ASN A 129 1.00 12.76 -16.02
CA ASN A 129 1.04 13.37 -17.35
C ASN A 129 1.44 14.87 -17.33
N LEU A 130 1.70 15.43 -16.16
CA LEU A 130 2.16 16.82 -16.06
C LEU A 130 3.54 16.97 -16.71
N ASP A 131 3.81 18.15 -17.28
CA ASP A 131 5.17 18.49 -17.70
C ASP A 131 6.06 18.53 -16.44
N PRO A 132 7.09 17.67 -16.33
CA PRO A 132 7.94 17.61 -15.15
C PRO A 132 8.70 18.91 -14.86
N ASN A 133 8.79 19.82 -15.84
CA ASN A 133 9.43 21.14 -15.66
C ASN A 133 8.44 22.26 -15.32
N SER A 134 7.14 21.95 -15.21
CA SER A 134 6.15 22.95 -14.83
C SER A 134 6.13 23.17 -13.32
N ASP A 135 5.90 24.42 -12.90
CA ASP A 135 5.73 24.76 -11.48
C ASP A 135 4.63 23.89 -10.85
N LEU A 136 3.56 23.61 -11.59
CA LEU A 136 2.44 22.77 -11.15
C LEU A 136 2.88 21.33 -10.82
N ALA A 137 3.79 20.74 -11.58
CA ALA A 137 4.35 19.42 -11.29
C ALA A 137 5.22 19.45 -10.03
N GLY A 138 6.04 20.50 -9.88
CA GLY A 138 6.87 20.71 -8.68
C GLY A 138 6.04 20.89 -7.42
N ASP A 139 5.03 21.75 -7.47
CA ASP A 139 4.12 22.04 -6.36
C ASP A 139 3.31 20.80 -5.95
N TRP A 140 2.88 19.99 -6.91
CA TRP A 140 2.22 18.71 -6.64
C TRP A 140 3.20 17.72 -6.01
N ALA A 141 4.39 17.53 -6.58
CA ALA A 141 5.37 16.54 -6.13
C ALA A 141 5.96 16.86 -4.75
N ALA A 142 5.97 18.13 -4.32
CA ALA A 142 6.53 18.53 -3.03
C ALA A 142 5.79 17.93 -1.82
N THR A 143 4.49 17.68 -1.94
CA THR A 143 3.65 17.12 -0.86
C THR A 143 2.81 15.93 -1.33
N TRP A 144 2.89 15.59 -2.62
CA TRP A 144 1.90 14.78 -3.34
C TRP A 144 0.48 15.31 -3.16
N GLY A 145 0.34 16.63 -2.99
CA GLY A 145 -0.92 17.30 -2.66
C GLY A 145 -1.56 16.77 -1.37
N ASP A 146 -0.77 16.29 -0.41
CA ASP A 146 -1.21 15.58 0.81
C ASP A 146 -1.95 14.25 0.54
N CYS A 147 -1.80 13.71 -0.67
CA CYS A 147 -2.37 12.43 -1.08
C CYS A 147 -1.53 11.24 -0.61
N TRP A 148 -1.17 11.20 0.67
CA TRP A 148 -0.37 10.12 1.25
C TRP A 148 -1.14 8.80 1.30
N ALA A 149 -0.43 7.67 1.30
CA ALA A 149 -1.07 6.36 1.32
C ALA A 149 -1.96 6.16 2.55
N THR A 150 -1.61 6.75 3.70
CA THR A 150 -2.43 6.77 4.92
C THR A 150 -3.74 7.55 4.72
N THR A 151 -3.68 8.71 4.05
CA THR A 151 -4.87 9.50 3.67
C THR A 151 -5.77 8.70 2.72
N VAL A 152 -5.19 8.07 1.70
CA VAL A 152 -5.92 7.23 0.74
C VAL A 152 -6.57 6.04 1.43
N ALA A 153 -5.84 5.34 2.32
CA ALA A 153 -6.35 4.20 3.07
C ALA A 153 -7.53 4.58 3.96
N LYS A 154 -7.39 5.67 4.73
CA LYS A 154 -8.44 6.19 5.61
C LYS A 154 -9.76 6.48 4.89
N GLU A 155 -9.71 7.02 3.67
CA GLU A 155 -10.92 7.30 2.89
C GLU A 155 -11.44 6.08 2.11
N SER A 156 -10.56 5.13 1.77
CA SER A 156 -10.90 4.01 0.87
C SER A 156 -11.28 2.72 1.59
N SER A 157 -10.84 2.54 2.84
CA SER A 157 -11.04 1.31 3.61
C SER A 157 -10.95 1.54 5.13
N ILE A 158 -9.73 1.56 5.66
CA ILE A 158 -9.39 1.67 7.07
C ILE A 158 -8.12 2.48 7.21
N ASP A 159 -8.01 3.27 8.28
CA ASP A 159 -6.76 3.93 8.65
C ASP A 159 -5.86 2.94 9.41
N PRO A 160 -4.82 2.37 8.78
CA PRO A 160 -3.99 1.34 9.39
C PRO A 160 -3.23 1.86 10.62
N THR A 161 -2.98 3.17 10.72
CA THR A 161 -2.26 3.78 11.84
C THR A 161 -3.09 3.79 13.13
N THR A 162 -4.41 3.71 13.00
CA THR A 162 -5.34 3.70 14.15
C THR A 162 -5.89 2.31 14.47
N ALA A 163 -5.73 1.36 13.55
CA ALA A 163 -6.28 0.00 13.66
C ALA A 163 -5.76 -0.75 14.91
N ALA A 164 -4.48 -0.54 15.27
CA ALA A 164 -3.83 -1.14 16.44
C ALA A 164 -4.50 -0.77 17.77
N GLY A 165 -5.09 0.44 17.88
CA GLY A 165 -5.73 0.94 19.09
C GLY A 165 -7.17 0.45 19.29
N THR A 166 -7.78 -0.14 18.26
CA THR A 166 -9.21 -0.52 18.26
C THR A 166 -9.45 -1.91 18.85
N GLY A 167 -8.95 -2.18 20.06
CA GLY A 167 -9.46 -3.26 20.92
C GLY A 167 -9.47 -4.68 20.35
N SER A 168 -8.69 -4.97 19.30
CA SER A 168 -8.51 -6.35 18.83
C SER A 168 -7.67 -7.09 19.86
N THR A 169 -8.32 -7.89 20.70
CA THR A 169 -7.66 -8.80 21.66
C THR A 169 -7.19 -10.10 21.01
N GLY A 170 -7.21 -10.19 19.68
CA GLY A 170 -6.80 -11.40 18.94
C GLY A 170 -5.32 -11.36 18.57
N SER A 171 -4.65 -12.51 18.73
CA SER A 171 -3.29 -12.73 18.21
C SER A 171 -3.24 -12.48 16.71
N MET A 172 -2.15 -11.87 16.23
CA MET A 172 -1.83 -11.85 14.80
C MET A 172 -1.18 -13.17 14.40
N LEU A 173 -1.10 -13.43 13.11
CA LEU A 173 -0.47 -14.62 12.56
C LEU A 173 0.77 -14.23 11.74
N VAL A 174 1.91 -14.80 12.06
CA VAL A 174 3.12 -14.74 11.22
C VAL A 174 3.04 -15.85 10.18
N ALA A 175 3.36 -15.53 8.93
CA ALA A 175 3.45 -16.51 7.86
C ALA A 175 4.65 -16.21 6.93
N ALA A 176 5.27 -17.27 6.41
CA ALA A 176 6.24 -17.15 5.34
C ALA A 176 5.56 -16.61 4.08
N ALA A 177 6.17 -15.60 3.46
CA ALA A 177 5.73 -15.04 2.20
C ALA A 177 6.17 -15.96 1.03
N PRO A 178 5.37 -16.05 -0.04
CA PRO A 178 5.76 -16.81 -1.23
C PRO A 178 7.01 -16.23 -1.89
N THR A 179 7.95 -17.07 -2.31
CA THR A 179 9.11 -16.64 -3.12
C THR A 179 8.68 -16.12 -4.49
N PHE A 180 9.36 -15.10 -4.99
CA PHE A 180 9.22 -14.62 -6.36
C PHE A 180 9.95 -15.59 -7.31
N GLU A 181 9.27 -16.16 -8.30
CA GLU A 181 9.90 -16.91 -9.41
C GLU A 181 10.29 -15.97 -10.57
#